data_AF-A0A1S4ELM8-F1
#
_entry.id   AF-A0A1S4ELM8-F1
#
_cell.length_a   1.000
_cell.length_b   1.000
_cell.length_c   1.000
_cell.angle_alpha   90.00
_cell.angle_beta   90.00
_cell.angle_gamma   90.00
#
_symmetry.space_group_name_H-M   'P 1'
#
loop_
_entity.id
_entity.type
_entity.pdbx_description
1 polymer ?
#
loop_
_entity_poly.entity_id
_entity_poly.type
_entity_poly.pdbx_seq_one_letter_code
_entity_poly.pdbx_strand_id
1 'polypeptide(L)'
;MSQSVLDLLENGNGYVKVCAPMVRYSKLNFRQLVRSHNVDLCFTPMIIADSFIKSSKARNNEFSTSPEDTPLVVQFASNNHDDFVRATQYVAPHCNGVDLNCGCPQRWAIKEGYGCALLSKQRTHPLLFSLPRTITRILYELPSM
;
A
#
# COMPACT_ATOMS: atom_id res chain seq x y z
N MET A 1 -12.48 -4.14 16.69
CA MET A 1 -12.82 -4.07 15.26
C MET A 1 -11.82 -3.10 14.63
N SER A 2 -11.09 -3.50 13.59
CA SER A 2 -10.12 -2.58 12.97
C SER A 2 -10.87 -1.41 12.36
N GLN A 3 -10.47 -0.17 12.66
CA GLN A 3 -11.12 1.02 12.12
C GLN A 3 -10.98 1.04 10.60
N SER A 4 -12.09 1.17 9.88
CA SER A 4 -12.10 1.27 8.42
C SER A 4 -11.45 2.58 7.99
N VAL A 5 -10.57 2.52 6.98
CA VAL A 5 -9.98 3.73 6.38
C VAL A 5 -11.06 4.59 5.75
N LEU A 6 -12.13 3.99 5.18
CA LEU A 6 -13.25 4.73 4.60
C LEU A 6 -14.01 5.50 5.67
N ASP A 7 -14.30 4.89 6.82
CA ASP A 7 -14.99 5.58 7.92
C ASP A 7 -14.18 6.78 8.44
N LEU A 8 -12.84 6.63 8.50
CA LEU A 8 -11.93 7.71 8.88
C LEU A 8 -12.00 8.89 7.89
N LEU A 9 -12.12 8.60 6.60
CA LEU A 9 -12.15 9.61 5.53
C LEU A 9 -13.54 10.27 5.38
N GLU A 10 -14.62 9.52 5.55
CA GLU A 10 -15.99 9.99 5.30
C GLU A 10 -16.65 10.61 6.54
N ASN A 11 -16.40 10.03 7.73
CA ASN A 11 -17.10 10.38 8.97
C ASN A 11 -16.17 11.03 10.00
N GLY A 12 -14.91 11.29 9.64
CA GLY A 12 -13.96 11.96 10.51
C GLY A 12 -14.35 13.41 10.82
N ASN A 13 -14.17 13.84 12.07
CA ASN A 13 -14.29 15.25 12.43
C ASN A 13 -13.02 16.01 11.99
N GLY A 14 -13.10 16.71 10.85
CA GLY A 14 -12.01 17.56 10.34
C GLY A 14 -11.13 16.86 9.29
N TYR A 15 -9.88 17.31 9.16
CA TYR A 15 -8.94 16.72 8.20
C TYR A 15 -8.21 15.52 8.78
N VAL A 16 -7.99 14.50 7.95
CA VAL A 16 -7.21 13.30 8.31
C VAL A 16 -5.72 13.61 8.16
N LYS A 17 -4.95 13.42 9.24
CA LYS A 17 -3.48 13.57 9.23
C LYS A 17 -2.86 12.27 8.76
N VAL A 18 -2.24 12.32 7.59
CA VAL A 18 -1.66 11.15 6.92
C VAL A 18 -0.14 11.20 6.92
N CYS A 19 0.50 10.15 7.42
CA CYS A 19 1.92 9.91 7.18
C CYS A 19 2.10 9.34 5.77
N ALA A 20 2.61 10.18 4.86
CA ALA A 20 2.89 9.82 3.48
C ALA A 20 3.93 8.69 3.34
N PRO A 21 3.89 7.92 2.24
CA PRO A 21 4.87 6.87 1.96
C PRO A 21 6.25 7.47 1.66
N MET A 22 7.28 7.02 2.39
CA MET A 22 8.66 7.48 2.22
C MET A 22 9.62 6.30 2.21
N VAL A 23 10.25 6.05 1.06
CA VAL A 23 11.26 4.99 0.89
C VAL A 23 12.36 5.14 1.95
N ARG A 24 12.71 4.05 2.63
CA ARG A 24 13.62 3.96 3.81
C ARG A 24 13.10 4.54 5.13
N TYR A 25 12.14 5.47 5.12
CA TYR A 25 11.72 6.16 6.34
C TYR A 25 10.48 5.56 6.98
N SER A 26 9.35 5.48 6.27
CA SER A 26 8.05 5.13 6.86
C SER A 26 7.90 3.65 7.23
N LYS A 27 8.97 3.00 7.70
CA LYS A 27 9.00 1.68 8.35
C LYS A 27 8.31 1.72 9.73
N LEU A 28 8.07 0.54 10.31
CA LEU A 28 7.26 0.35 11.52
C LEU A 28 7.60 1.34 12.65
N ASN A 29 8.87 1.41 13.06
CA ASN A 29 9.28 2.28 14.18
C ASN A 29 8.99 3.76 13.91
N PHE A 30 9.14 4.23 12.67
CA PHE A 30 8.79 5.60 12.30
C PHE A 30 7.27 5.81 12.36
N ARG A 31 6.49 4.85 11.84
CA ARG A 31 5.02 4.91 11.90
C ARG A 31 4.53 4.94 13.34
N GLN A 32 5.10 4.13 14.22
CA GLN A 32 4.79 4.14 15.66
C GLN A 32 5.11 5.48 16.31
N LEU A 33 6.27 6.08 15.98
CA LEU A 33 6.63 7.40 16.47
C LEU A 33 5.61 8.46 16.04
N VAL A 34 5.30 8.57 14.74
CA VAL A 34 4.40 9.62 14.26
C VAL A 34 2.96 9.43 14.75
N ARG A 35 2.52 8.18 15.00
CA ARG A 35 1.23 7.90 15.65
C ARG A 35 1.15 8.51 17.05
N SER A 36 2.25 8.50 17.81
CA SER A 36 2.31 9.18 19.12
C SER A 36 2.18 10.71 19.03
N HIS A 37 2.27 11.27 17.83
CA HIS A 37 2.11 12.69 17.51
C HIS A 37 0.82 13.00 16.75
N ASN A 38 -0.26 12.25 17.04
CA ASN A 38 -1.59 12.47 16.48
C ASN A 38 -1.67 12.29 14.95
N VAL A 39 -0.93 11.33 14.38
CA VAL A 39 -1.17 10.90 12.98
C VAL A 39 -2.27 9.84 12.97
N ASP A 40 -3.27 10.04 12.12
CA ASP A 40 -4.47 9.21 12.07
C ASP A 40 -4.29 7.99 11.14
N LEU A 41 -3.58 8.18 10.02
CA LEU A 41 -3.35 7.16 9.00
C LEU A 41 -1.88 7.12 8.58
N CYS A 42 -1.31 5.93 8.46
CA CYS A 42 0.06 5.77 7.97
C CYS A 42 0.12 4.92 6.71
N PHE A 43 1.08 5.26 5.84
CA PHE A 43 1.47 4.44 4.70
C PHE A 43 2.82 3.77 4.96
N THR A 44 2.99 2.56 4.44
CA THR A 44 4.32 1.91 4.38
C THR A 44 5.26 2.69 3.44
N PRO A 45 6.57 2.35 3.39
CA PRO A 45 7.38 2.75 2.26
C PRO A 45 6.80 2.15 0.97
N MET A 46 7.20 2.69 -0.18
CA MET A 46 6.87 2.09 -1.47
C MET A 46 7.60 0.74 -1.62
N ILE A 47 6.87 -0.36 -1.64
CA ILE A 47 7.40 -1.73 -1.76
C ILE A 47 7.32 -2.19 -3.22
N ILE A 48 8.39 -2.78 -3.76
CA ILE A 48 8.38 -3.32 -5.14
C ILE A 48 7.68 -4.69 -5.14
N ALA A 49 6.50 -4.79 -5.78
CA ALA A 49 5.65 -5.99 -5.74
C ALA A 49 6.37 -7.25 -6.26
N ASP A 50 7.08 -7.14 -7.39
CA ASP A 50 7.85 -8.23 -8.00
C ASP A 50 8.92 -8.79 -7.03
N SER A 51 9.68 -7.93 -6.35
CA SER A 51 10.64 -8.38 -5.34
C SER A 51 9.96 -8.99 -4.12
N PHE A 52 8.82 -8.44 -3.72
CA PHE A 52 8.08 -8.87 -2.54
C PHE A 52 7.54 -10.29 -2.68
N ILE A 53 6.97 -10.64 -3.83
CA ILE A 53 6.38 -11.99 -4.02
C ILE A 53 7.43 -13.09 -4.21
N LYS A 54 8.65 -12.74 -4.67
CA LYS A 54 9.71 -13.71 -5.00
C LYS A 54 10.28 -14.49 -3.82
N SER A 55 10.34 -13.90 -2.61
CA SER A 55 10.88 -14.61 -1.45
C SER A 55 10.36 -14.08 -0.11
N SER A 56 10.25 -14.97 0.88
CA SER A 56 9.92 -14.60 2.26
C SER A 56 10.96 -13.65 2.87
N LYS A 57 12.25 -13.82 2.53
CA LYS A 57 13.33 -12.95 2.98
C LYS A 57 13.12 -11.50 2.50
N ALA A 58 12.77 -11.30 1.23
CA ALA A 58 12.46 -9.98 0.71
C ALA A 58 11.22 -9.39 1.40
N ARG A 59 10.14 -10.18 1.58
CA ARG A 59 8.95 -9.70 2.31
C ARG A 59 9.27 -9.22 3.71
N ASN A 60 10.00 -10.03 4.48
CA ASN A 60 10.32 -9.73 5.87
C ASN A 60 11.25 -8.50 6.01
N ASN A 61 12.01 -8.16 4.97
CA ASN A 61 12.87 -6.97 4.95
C ASN A 61 12.12 -5.68 4.61
N GLU A 62 11.14 -5.79 3.68
CA GLU A 62 10.38 -4.65 3.18
C GLU A 62 9.15 -4.33 4.02
N PHE A 63 8.50 -5.36 4.58
CA PHE A 63 7.25 -5.23 5.33
C PHE A 63 7.37 -5.79 6.75
N SER A 64 7.00 -4.94 7.70
CA SER A 64 6.83 -5.27 9.11
C SER A 64 5.69 -4.44 9.65
N THR A 65 4.87 -5.01 10.54
CA THR A 65 3.74 -4.34 11.20
C THR A 65 3.64 -4.77 12.66
N SER A 66 2.78 -4.12 13.45
CA SER A 66 2.39 -4.54 14.81
C SER A 66 0.88 -4.39 15.00
N PRO A 67 0.27 -4.98 16.04
CA PRO A 67 -1.16 -4.83 16.31
C PRO A 67 -1.63 -3.38 16.47
N GLU A 68 -0.73 -2.48 16.91
CA GLU A 68 -0.98 -1.05 17.10
C GLU A 68 -0.76 -0.23 15.81
N ASP A 69 -0.19 -0.82 14.76
CA ASP A 69 0.03 -0.14 13.49
C ASP A 69 -1.21 -0.18 12.61
N THR A 70 -2.27 0.47 13.09
CA THR A 70 -3.57 0.57 12.42
C THR A 70 -4.20 1.94 12.71
N PRO A 71 -4.92 2.57 11.75
CA PRO A 71 -5.10 2.19 10.36
C PRO A 71 -3.83 2.29 9.51
N LEU A 72 -3.53 1.26 8.69
CA LEU A 72 -2.34 1.17 7.84
C LEU A 72 -2.71 0.88 6.39
N VAL A 73 -2.10 1.63 5.46
CA VAL A 73 -2.17 1.36 4.02
C VAL A 73 -0.80 0.91 3.50
N VAL A 74 -0.77 -0.21 2.79
CA VAL A 74 0.47 -0.73 2.19
C VAL A 74 0.58 -0.25 0.75
N GLN A 75 1.62 0.53 0.45
CA GLN A 75 1.88 1.03 -0.90
C GLN A 75 2.83 0.10 -1.67
N PHE A 76 2.42 -0.32 -2.86
CA PHE A 76 3.28 -1.04 -3.80
C PHE A 76 3.61 -0.22 -5.05
N ALA A 77 4.81 -0.45 -5.59
CA ALA A 77 5.14 -0.19 -6.98
C ALA A 77 4.96 -1.49 -7.78
N SER A 78 4.13 -1.44 -8.82
CA SER A 78 3.97 -2.55 -9.76
C SER A 78 3.62 -2.03 -11.16
N ASN A 79 4.06 -2.75 -12.18
CA ASN A 79 3.69 -2.59 -13.58
C ASN A 79 2.99 -3.85 -14.12
N ASN A 80 2.83 -4.88 -13.28
CA ASN A 80 2.23 -6.18 -13.61
C ASN A 80 1.03 -6.46 -12.67
N HIS A 81 -0.09 -6.85 -13.27
CA HIS A 81 -1.34 -7.12 -12.56
C HIS A 81 -1.22 -8.25 -11.54
N ASP A 82 -0.66 -9.37 -11.94
CA ASP A 82 -0.61 -10.58 -11.12
C ASP A 82 0.38 -10.42 -9.95
N ASP A 83 1.45 -9.65 -10.16
CA ASP A 83 2.38 -9.32 -9.08
C ASP A 83 1.72 -8.44 -8.02
N PHE A 84 0.95 -7.44 -8.44
CA PHE A 84 0.23 -6.57 -7.52
C PHE A 84 -0.87 -7.33 -6.74
N VAL A 85 -1.62 -8.19 -7.42
CA VAL A 85 -2.65 -9.04 -6.80
C VAL A 85 -2.03 -9.99 -5.77
N ARG A 86 -0.95 -10.71 -6.14
CA ARG A 86 -0.26 -11.61 -5.22
C ARG A 86 0.36 -10.87 -4.03
N ALA A 87 0.97 -9.72 -4.26
CA ALA A 87 1.50 -8.89 -3.18
C ALA A 87 0.40 -8.43 -2.21
N THR A 88 -0.77 -8.05 -2.74
CA THR A 88 -1.95 -7.69 -1.94
C THR A 88 -2.41 -8.84 -1.06
N GLN A 89 -2.50 -10.06 -1.60
CA GLN A 89 -2.91 -11.24 -0.83
C GLN A 89 -1.99 -11.50 0.39
N TYR A 90 -0.69 -11.24 0.26
CA TYR A 90 0.25 -11.39 1.38
C TYR A 90 0.07 -10.36 2.50
N VAL A 91 -0.45 -9.15 2.19
CA VAL A 91 -0.57 -8.06 3.18
C VAL A 91 -2.00 -7.83 3.65
N ALA A 92 -3.00 -8.39 2.96
CA ALA A 92 -4.42 -8.24 3.29
C ALA A 92 -4.75 -8.53 4.77
N PRO A 93 -4.19 -9.59 5.41
CA PRO A 93 -4.44 -9.85 6.84
C PRO A 93 -3.76 -8.86 7.81
N HIS A 94 -2.92 -7.96 7.29
CA HIS A 94 -1.98 -7.16 8.06
C HIS A 94 -2.13 -5.65 7.85
N CYS A 95 -3.13 -5.22 7.08
CA CYS A 95 -3.37 -3.81 6.78
C CYS A 95 -4.87 -3.51 6.61
N ASN A 96 -5.20 -2.22 6.53
CA ASN A 96 -6.56 -1.73 6.36
C ASN A 96 -6.83 -1.24 4.92
N GLY A 97 -5.81 -1.30 4.06
CA GLY A 97 -5.91 -0.93 2.65
C GLY A 97 -4.59 -1.16 1.90
N VAL A 98 -4.67 -1.19 0.57
CA VAL A 98 -3.50 -1.21 -0.30
C VAL A 98 -3.55 -0.05 -1.29
N ASP A 99 -2.37 0.43 -1.68
CA ASP A 99 -2.19 1.55 -2.59
C ASP A 99 -1.22 1.18 -3.72
N LEU A 100 -1.48 1.70 -4.93
CA LEU A 100 -0.60 1.55 -6.09
C LEU A 100 0.09 2.88 -6.38
N ASN A 101 1.43 2.92 -6.23
CA ASN A 101 2.19 4.12 -6.53
C ASN A 101 2.14 4.43 -8.03
N CYS A 102 1.40 5.49 -8.38
CA CYS A 102 1.30 6.03 -9.73
C CYS A 102 1.98 7.40 -9.86
N GLY A 103 2.78 7.83 -8.87
CA GLY A 103 3.27 9.20 -8.76
C GLY A 103 4.79 9.36 -8.75
N CYS A 104 5.56 8.32 -8.41
CA CYS A 104 7.02 8.44 -8.26
C CYS A 104 7.70 8.91 -9.56
N PRO A 105 8.40 10.05 -9.57
CA PRO A 105 9.07 10.59 -10.76
C PRO A 105 10.54 10.20 -10.85
N GLN A 106 11.04 9.33 -9.96
CA GLN A 106 12.44 8.93 -9.97
C GLN A 106 12.78 8.20 -11.28
N ARG A 107 13.92 8.57 -11.90
CA ARG A 107 14.32 8.05 -13.22
C ARG A 107 14.33 6.53 -13.29
N TRP A 108 14.78 5.85 -12.22
CA TRP A 108 14.77 4.39 -12.17
C TRP A 108 13.34 3.82 -12.15
N ALA A 109 12.42 4.42 -11.39
CA ALA A 109 11.04 3.96 -11.31
C ALA A 109 10.33 4.13 -12.66
N ILE A 110 10.57 5.25 -13.34
CA ILE A 110 10.05 5.49 -14.69
C ILE A 110 10.61 4.46 -15.69
N LYS A 111 11.92 4.20 -15.64
CA LYS A 111 12.58 3.23 -16.52
C LYS A 111 12.00 1.82 -16.36
N GLU A 112 11.70 1.41 -15.12
CA GLU A 112 11.08 0.12 -14.82
C GLU A 112 9.55 0.13 -15.04
N GLY A 113 8.96 1.25 -15.46
CA GLY A 113 7.51 1.34 -15.74
C GLY A 113 6.62 1.50 -14.50
N TYR A 114 7.18 1.89 -13.37
CA TYR A 114 6.44 2.20 -12.13
C TYR A 114 6.11 3.69 -12.02
N GLY A 115 5.36 4.07 -10.98
CA GLY A 115 5.13 5.47 -10.63
C GLY A 115 4.42 6.22 -11.75
N CYS A 116 4.90 7.43 -12.07
CA CYS A 116 4.23 8.27 -13.06
C CYS A 116 4.26 7.71 -14.49
N ALA A 117 5.09 6.69 -14.78
CA ALA A 117 5.07 6.00 -16.06
C ALA A 117 3.72 5.30 -16.33
N LEU A 118 3.03 4.84 -15.28
CA LEU A 118 1.70 4.23 -15.39
C LEU A 118 0.66 5.20 -15.95
N LEU A 119 0.78 6.50 -15.61
CA LEU A 119 -0.14 7.55 -16.05
C LEU A 119 -0.03 7.83 -17.55
N SER A 120 1.14 7.61 -18.15
CA SER A 120 1.35 7.78 -19.59
C SER A 120 0.54 6.78 -20.44
N LYS A 121 0.09 5.67 -19.84
CA LYS A 121 -0.70 4.62 -20.48
C LYS A 121 -2.05 4.39 -19.80
N GLN A 122 -2.55 5.40 -19.08
CA GLN A 122 -3.69 5.26 -18.16
C GLN A 122 -4.92 4.57 -18.78
N ARG A 123 -5.26 4.88 -20.03
CA ARG A 123 -6.45 4.37 -20.73
C ARG A 123 -6.36 2.90 -21.18
N THR A 124 -5.18 2.30 -21.15
CA THR A 124 -4.97 0.94 -21.66
C THR A 124 -4.24 0.04 -20.67
N HIS A 125 -3.84 0.55 -19.50
CA HIS A 125 -3.05 -0.23 -18.55
C HIS A 125 -3.96 -1.20 -17.76
N PRO A 126 -3.81 -2.52 -17.90
CA PRO A 126 -4.71 -3.50 -17.26
C PRO A 126 -4.83 -3.31 -15.74
N LEU A 127 -3.72 -2.95 -15.07
CA LEU A 127 -3.72 -2.57 -13.65
C LEU A 127 -4.81 -1.56 -13.30
N LEU A 128 -5.01 -0.51 -14.08
CA LEU A 128 -5.88 0.59 -13.67
C LEU A 128 -7.38 0.29 -13.87
N PHE A 129 -7.73 -0.70 -14.70
CA PHE A 129 -9.12 -1.03 -15.01
C PHE A 129 -9.70 -2.18 -14.19
N SER A 130 -8.93 -3.27 -14.00
CA SER A 130 -9.45 -4.47 -13.31
C SER A 130 -9.18 -4.48 -11.81
N LEU A 131 -8.18 -3.73 -11.33
CA LEU A 131 -7.74 -3.84 -9.95
C LEU A 131 -8.77 -3.43 -8.90
N PRO A 132 -9.56 -2.35 -9.04
CA PRO A 132 -10.44 -1.92 -7.94
C PRO A 132 -11.36 -3.05 -7.46
N ARG A 133 -11.97 -3.79 -8.39
CA ARG A 133 -12.84 -4.93 -8.05
C ARG A 133 -12.09 -6.09 -7.42
N THR A 134 -10.95 -6.47 -7.99
CA THR A 134 -10.15 -7.60 -7.49
C THR A 134 -9.60 -7.32 -6.09
N ILE A 135 -9.16 -6.09 -5.84
CA ILE A 135 -8.57 -5.68 -4.55
C ILE A 135 -9.62 -5.58 -3.46
N THR A 136 -10.80 -5.00 -3.73
CA THR A 136 -11.90 -4.97 -2.76
C THR A 136 -12.27 -6.38 -2.31
N ARG A 137 -12.36 -7.32 -3.25
CA ARG A 137 -12.63 -8.73 -2.94
C ARG A 137 -11.55 -9.34 -2.04
N ILE A 138 -10.27 -9.05 -2.31
CA ILE A 138 -9.16 -9.59 -1.50
C ILE A 138 -9.17 -9.03 -0.08
N LEU A 139 -9.44 -7.74 0.09
CA LEU A 139 -9.39 -7.08 1.39
C LEU A 139 -10.62 -7.35 2.27
N TYR A 140 -11.80 -7.53 1.67
CA TYR A 140 -13.06 -7.52 2.42
C TYR A 140 -13.94 -8.76 2.24
N GLU A 141 -13.67 -9.62 1.26
CA GLU A 141 -14.54 -10.77 0.94
C GLU A 141 -13.84 -12.13 1.04
N LEU A 142 -12.50 -12.19 1.02
CA LEU A 142 -11.79 -13.45 1.21
C LEU A 142 -11.66 -13.77 2.71
N PRO A 143 -12.00 -14.99 3.15
CA PRO A 143 -11.77 -15.40 4.53
C PRO A 143 -10.28 -15.33 4.82
N SER A 144 -9.92 -14.75 5.97
CA SER A 144 -8.55 -14.73 6.48
C SER A 144 -8.00 -16.16 6.46
N MET A 145 -6.96 -16.39 5.64
CA MET A 145 -6.26 -17.68 5.62
C MET A 145 -5.51 -17.92 6.92
#